data_AF-A0A1F3XZB4-F1
#
_entry.id   AF-A0A1F3XZB4-F1
#
_cell.length_a   1.000
_cell.length_b   1.000
_cell.length_c   1.000
_cell.angle_alpha   90.00
_cell.angle_beta   90.00
_cell.angle_gamma   90.00
#
_symmetry.space_group_name_H-M   'P 1'
#
loop_
_entity.id
_entity.type
_entity.pdbx_description
1 polymer ?
#
loop_
_entity_poly.entity_id
_entity_poly.type
_entity_poly.pdbx_seq_one_letter_code
_entity_poly.pdbx_strand_id
1 'polypeptide(L)'
;MGGFLMFFRTVITFYATVNGFDSRAIVGVVWPFLCCYTVTGGKTLGLHMDSHDLNVISHLGQALWADDTHAEKASLDAITAVTSLGLTSERSVEKVSEALLQRAAREGVQPNAGALNRPFFRISPEERFLLSALHVGRWSYVRLARVLRKKTDEVARMAWAARLHIVSAPGKAPCVPYPTGSDLRGPKCPEYDPLAPWTQKFLDEETTSAERIFLQNHIMSCDRCRQALSRSRNVYYLADAMVPRPAESESNERIRRLENIAARMAVAYIPRRQGFARSVAVFVSRRDVQWLIAAIFVFFAVLSLK
;
A
#
# COMPACT_ATOMS: atom_id res chain seq x y z
N MET A 1 -36.40 -9.31 2.54
CA MET A 1 -35.73 -9.66 3.81
C MET A 1 -36.70 -9.98 4.96
N GLY A 2 -37.89 -9.37 5.03
CA GLY A 2 -38.89 -9.68 6.06
C GLY A 2 -39.34 -11.15 6.13
N GLY A 3 -39.40 -11.85 4.98
CA GLY A 3 -39.82 -13.27 4.93
C GLY A 3 -38.85 -14.23 5.64
N PHE A 4 -37.55 -13.96 5.63
CA PHE A 4 -36.56 -14.84 6.26
C PHE A 4 -36.61 -14.77 7.80
N LEU A 5 -36.83 -13.56 8.34
CA LEU A 5 -37.02 -13.33 9.78
C LEU A 5 -38.33 -13.92 10.28
N MET A 6 -39.40 -13.86 9.48
CA MET A 6 -40.66 -14.53 9.81
C MET A 6 -40.49 -16.05 9.83
N PHE A 7 -39.83 -16.63 8.83
CA PHE A 7 -39.59 -18.08 8.77
C PHE A 7 -38.81 -18.59 9.99
N PHE A 8 -37.72 -17.93 10.37
CA PHE A 8 -36.94 -18.32 11.56
C PHE A 8 -37.74 -18.22 12.86
N ARG A 9 -38.56 -17.17 13.00
CA ARG A 9 -39.46 -17.04 14.15
C ARG A 9 -40.46 -18.20 14.20
N THR A 10 -41.07 -18.55 13.08
CA THR A 10 -42.04 -19.66 13.02
C THR A 10 -41.39 -21.00 13.38
N VAL A 11 -40.19 -21.27 12.86
CA VAL A 11 -39.45 -22.52 13.13
C VAL A 11 -39.04 -22.62 14.60
N ILE A 12 -38.51 -21.55 15.19
CA ILE A 12 -38.11 -21.54 16.61
C ILE A 12 -39.33 -21.69 17.52
N THR A 13 -40.43 -21.01 17.20
CA THR A 13 -41.66 -21.08 18.00
C THR A 13 -42.28 -22.48 17.92
N PHE A 14 -42.33 -23.07 16.72
CA PHE A 14 -42.82 -24.43 16.51
C PHE A 14 -41.98 -25.45 17.29
N TYR A 15 -40.65 -25.35 17.20
CA TYR A 15 -39.73 -26.24 17.92
C TYR A 15 -39.85 -26.12 19.45
N ALA A 16 -39.99 -24.89 19.96
CA ALA A 16 -40.21 -24.66 21.40
C ALA A 16 -41.54 -25.27 21.88
N THR A 17 -42.60 -25.16 21.07
CA THR A 17 -43.94 -25.66 21.39
C THR A 17 -43.97 -27.19 21.44
N VAL A 18 -43.33 -27.86 20.48
CA VAL A 18 -43.29 -29.32 20.40
C VAL A 18 -42.52 -29.94 21.59
N ASN A 19 -41.53 -29.24 22.14
CA ASN A 19 -40.68 -29.75 23.21
C ASN A 19 -41.03 -29.20 24.60
N GLY A 20 -42.14 -28.46 24.75
CA GLY A 20 -42.58 -27.92 26.04
C GLY A 20 -41.68 -26.81 26.61
N PHE A 21 -40.84 -26.18 25.79
CA PHE A 21 -40.02 -25.04 26.22
C PHE A 21 -40.82 -23.74 26.19
N ASP A 22 -40.58 -22.86 27.17
CA ASP A 22 -41.17 -21.52 27.14
C ASP A 22 -40.58 -20.70 25.98
N SER A 23 -41.37 -20.60 24.91
CA SER A 23 -41.05 -19.83 23.70
C SER A 23 -40.66 -18.37 23.98
N ARG A 24 -41.12 -17.76 25.09
CA ARG A 24 -40.78 -16.39 25.46
C ARG A 24 -39.32 -16.26 25.89
N ALA A 25 -38.77 -17.25 26.58
CA ALA A 25 -37.37 -17.26 27.00
C ALA A 25 -36.42 -17.40 25.79
N ILE A 26 -36.75 -18.26 24.83
CA ILE A 26 -35.92 -18.47 23.63
C ILE A 26 -35.95 -17.26 22.71
N VAL A 27 -37.13 -16.67 22.47
CA VAL A 27 -37.26 -15.45 21.66
C VAL A 27 -36.56 -14.26 22.33
N GLY A 28 -36.65 -14.13 23.66
CA GLY A 28 -35.97 -13.08 24.42
C GLY A 28 -34.43 -13.15 24.35
N VAL A 29 -33.87 -14.35 24.27
CA VAL A 29 -32.41 -14.55 24.13
C VAL A 29 -31.96 -14.40 22.68
N VAL A 30 -32.70 -14.92 21.70
CA VAL A 30 -32.23 -15.00 20.29
C VAL A 30 -32.52 -13.71 19.49
N TRP A 31 -33.60 -12.99 19.82
CA TRP A 31 -34.05 -11.81 19.07
C TRP A 31 -33.12 -10.58 19.17
N PRO A 32 -32.51 -10.25 20.33
CA PRO A 32 -31.53 -9.16 20.42
C PRO A 32 -30.30 -9.38 19.52
N PHE A 33 -29.87 -10.64 19.33
CA PHE A 33 -28.75 -10.98 18.44
C PHE A 33 -29.12 -10.84 16.96
N LEU A 34 -30.36 -11.18 16.58
CA LEU A 34 -30.87 -10.98 15.21
C LEU A 34 -31.11 -9.50 14.89
N CYS A 35 -31.60 -8.70 15.84
CA CYS A 35 -31.75 -7.24 15.67
C CYS A 35 -30.41 -6.49 15.61
N CYS A 36 -29.38 -6.92 16.36
CA CYS A 36 -28.03 -6.35 16.19
C CYS A 36 -27.44 -6.63 14.79
N TYR A 37 -27.89 -7.71 14.12
CA TYR A 37 -27.39 -8.12 12.81
C TYR A 37 -27.91 -7.23 11.66
N THR A 38 -29.05 -6.55 11.82
CA THR A 38 -29.66 -5.73 10.76
C THR A 38 -29.29 -4.25 10.81
N VAL A 39 -28.81 -3.75 11.95
CA VAL A 39 -28.51 -2.32 12.15
C VAL A 39 -27.06 -1.96 11.80
N THR A 40 -26.12 -2.89 11.84
CA THR A 40 -24.79 -2.67 11.26
C THR A 40 -24.86 -2.94 9.76
N GLY A 41 -25.36 -1.96 9.00
CA GLY A 41 -25.24 -1.93 7.55
C GLY A 41 -23.80 -2.29 7.19
N GLY A 42 -23.64 -3.48 6.60
CA GLY A 42 -22.36 -4.07 6.27
C GLY A 42 -21.69 -3.22 5.22
N LYS A 43 -21.03 -2.14 5.64
CA LYS A 43 -19.88 -1.61 4.93
C LYS A 43 -18.89 -2.75 4.96
N THR A 44 -18.88 -3.54 3.90
CA THR A 44 -17.72 -4.32 3.54
C THR A 44 -16.56 -3.32 3.62
N LEU A 45 -15.71 -3.48 4.64
CA LEU A 45 -14.36 -2.92 4.62
C LEU A 45 -13.64 -3.68 3.51
N GLY A 46 -14.07 -3.41 2.28
CA GLY A 46 -13.46 -3.89 1.07
C GLY A 46 -12.11 -3.21 1.02
N LEU A 47 -11.09 -4.04 0.99
CA LEU A 47 -9.78 -3.63 0.53
C LEU A 47 -9.95 -2.93 -0.80
N HIS A 48 -9.70 -1.63 -0.80
CA HIS A 48 -9.77 -0.83 -2.01
C HIS A 48 -8.38 -0.27 -2.31
N MET A 49 -7.38 -1.15 -2.37
CA MET A 49 -6.18 -0.82 -3.16
C MET A 49 -6.63 -0.87 -4.61
N ASP A 50 -6.56 0.27 -5.29
CA ASP A 50 -6.91 0.32 -6.70
C ASP A 50 -5.76 -0.23 -7.57
N SER A 51 -6.02 -0.35 -8.87
CA SER A 51 -5.03 -0.84 -9.84
C SER A 51 -3.77 0.04 -9.87
N HIS A 52 -3.93 1.35 -9.61
CA HIS A 52 -2.82 2.28 -9.56
C HIS A 52 -1.91 2.03 -8.35
N ASP A 53 -2.47 1.82 -7.17
CA ASP A 53 -1.75 1.46 -5.95
C ASP A 53 -0.97 0.15 -6.11
N LEU A 54 -1.60 -0.86 -6.72
CA LEU A 54 -0.94 -2.14 -7.02
C LEU A 54 0.19 -1.99 -8.03
N ASN A 55 0.00 -1.15 -9.06
CA ASN A 55 1.05 -0.83 -10.01
C ASN A 55 2.25 -0.16 -9.33
N VAL A 56 2.00 0.84 -8.47
CA VAL A 56 3.04 1.51 -7.70
C VAL A 56 3.79 0.51 -6.83
N ILE A 57 3.09 -0.37 -6.11
CA ILE A 57 3.74 -1.40 -5.27
C ILE A 57 4.58 -2.38 -6.10
N SER A 58 4.10 -2.80 -7.26
CA SER A 58 4.86 -3.63 -8.20
C SER A 58 6.18 -2.95 -8.60
N HIS A 59 6.11 -1.67 -8.95
CA HIS A 59 7.31 -0.87 -9.29
C HIS A 59 8.25 -0.67 -8.09
N LEU A 60 7.71 -0.48 -6.89
CA LEU A 60 8.53 -0.39 -5.67
C LEU A 60 9.25 -1.71 -5.39
N GLY A 61 8.58 -2.85 -5.58
CA GLY A 61 9.21 -4.16 -5.50
C GLY A 61 10.39 -4.31 -6.45
N GLN A 62 10.21 -3.96 -7.73
CA GLN A 62 11.27 -4.04 -8.74
C GLN A 62 12.43 -3.05 -8.50
N ALA A 63 12.15 -1.92 -7.86
CA ALA A 63 13.20 -0.99 -7.45
C ALA A 63 14.07 -1.57 -6.31
N LEU A 64 13.45 -2.34 -5.41
CA LEU A 64 14.13 -2.95 -4.27
C LEU A 64 14.88 -4.25 -4.63
N TRP A 65 14.39 -4.99 -5.62
CA TRP A 65 14.96 -6.27 -6.06
C TRP A 65 15.04 -6.35 -7.58
N ALA A 66 16.24 -6.63 -8.09
CA ALA A 66 16.48 -6.77 -9.51
C ALA A 66 15.93 -8.08 -10.11
N ASP A 67 15.75 -9.11 -9.29
CA ASP A 67 15.04 -10.33 -9.68
C ASP A 67 13.53 -10.10 -9.57
N ASP A 68 12.87 -10.13 -10.73
CA ASP A 68 11.43 -9.92 -10.87
C ASP A 68 10.59 -10.93 -10.09
N THR A 69 11.03 -12.19 -10.05
CA THR A 69 10.28 -13.25 -9.37
C THR A 69 10.29 -13.03 -7.86
N HIS A 70 11.45 -12.67 -7.33
CA HIS A 70 11.60 -12.33 -5.92
C HIS A 70 10.86 -11.03 -5.56
N ALA A 71 10.92 -10.01 -6.41
CA ALA A 71 10.18 -8.75 -6.24
C ALA A 71 8.66 -8.97 -6.20
N GLU A 72 8.12 -9.78 -7.12
CA GLU A 72 6.69 -10.11 -7.19
C GLU A 72 6.26 -10.86 -5.93
N LYS A 73 7.03 -11.89 -5.53
CA LYS A 73 6.76 -12.66 -4.31
C LYS A 73 6.78 -11.78 -3.05
N ALA A 74 7.78 -10.92 -2.90
CA ALA A 74 7.88 -10.01 -1.76
C ALA A 74 6.69 -9.04 -1.69
N SER A 75 6.28 -8.51 -2.84
CA SER A 75 5.11 -7.63 -2.98
C SER A 75 3.83 -8.34 -2.55
N LEU A 76 3.64 -9.58 -3.01
CA LEU A 76 2.50 -10.41 -2.65
C LEU A 76 2.44 -10.73 -1.15
N ASP A 77 3.57 -11.12 -0.56
CA ASP A 77 3.67 -11.41 0.87
C ASP A 77 3.29 -10.16 1.69
N ALA A 78 3.78 -8.98 1.30
CA ALA A 78 3.52 -7.72 1.99
C ALA A 78 2.05 -7.29 1.84
N ILE A 79 1.49 -7.33 0.62
CA ILE A 79 0.07 -7.03 0.37
C ILE A 79 -0.80 -7.96 1.21
N THR A 80 -0.53 -9.26 1.19
CA THR A 80 -1.29 -10.27 1.95
C THR A 80 -1.26 -9.99 3.45
N ALA A 81 -0.07 -9.72 4.00
CA ALA A 81 0.08 -9.43 5.42
C ALA A 81 -0.70 -8.17 5.83
N VAL A 82 -0.57 -7.08 5.07
CA VAL A 82 -1.22 -5.79 5.39
C VAL A 82 -2.72 -5.84 5.16
N THR A 83 -3.15 -6.60 4.15
CA THR A 83 -4.57 -6.80 3.84
C THR A 83 -5.34 -7.34 5.03
N SER A 84 -4.71 -8.21 5.82
CA SER A 84 -5.31 -8.77 7.03
C SER A 84 -5.59 -7.76 8.16
N LEU A 85 -4.97 -6.57 8.10
CA LEU A 85 -5.06 -5.55 9.13
C LEU A 85 -6.31 -4.66 9.02
N GLY A 86 -7.05 -4.72 7.90
CA GLY A 86 -8.28 -3.96 7.72
C GLY A 86 -8.08 -2.44 7.70
N LEU A 87 -6.96 -1.97 7.13
CA LEU A 87 -6.61 -0.55 7.02
C LEU A 87 -7.32 0.12 5.84
N THR A 88 -7.41 1.46 5.87
CA THR A 88 -7.81 2.28 4.72
C THR A 88 -6.82 2.11 3.56
N SER A 89 -7.23 2.29 2.30
CA SER A 89 -6.32 2.12 1.15
C SER A 89 -4.98 2.84 1.29
N GLU A 90 -5.01 4.16 1.58
CA GLU A 90 -3.78 4.96 1.70
C GLU A 90 -2.82 4.37 2.76
N ARG A 91 -3.34 4.05 3.94
CA ARG A 91 -2.57 3.41 5.02
C ARG A 91 -2.10 2.00 4.67
N SER A 92 -2.88 1.24 3.89
CA SER A 92 -2.46 -0.06 3.39
C SER A 92 -1.25 0.07 2.48
N VAL A 93 -1.26 1.01 1.53
CA VAL A 93 -0.12 1.24 0.65
C VAL A 93 1.12 1.65 1.44
N GLU A 94 0.98 2.60 2.38
CA GLU A 94 2.10 3.00 3.25
C GLU A 94 2.68 1.81 4.03
N LYS A 95 1.81 0.95 4.58
CA LYS A 95 2.24 -0.22 5.36
C LYS A 95 2.85 -1.32 4.50
N VAL A 96 2.34 -1.55 3.30
CA VAL A 96 2.94 -2.48 2.34
C VAL A 96 4.33 -1.99 1.97
N SER A 97 4.46 -0.72 1.62
CA SER A 97 5.75 -0.11 1.27
C SER A 97 6.75 -0.12 2.42
N GLU A 98 6.30 0.16 3.65
CA GLU A 98 7.14 0.02 4.86
C GLU A 98 7.61 -1.43 5.04
N ALA A 99 6.73 -2.41 4.86
CA ALA A 99 7.09 -3.83 4.98
C ALA A 99 8.10 -4.27 3.91
N LEU A 100 7.93 -3.82 2.65
CA LEU A 100 8.87 -4.09 1.56
C LEU A 100 10.24 -3.49 1.85
N LEU A 101 10.28 -2.24 2.29
CA LEU A 101 11.53 -1.56 2.60
C LEU A 101 12.26 -2.24 3.78
N GLN A 102 11.54 -2.60 4.85
CA GLN A 102 12.12 -3.32 5.98
C GLN A 102 12.69 -4.67 5.57
N ARG A 103 12.00 -5.39 4.68
CA ARG A 103 12.49 -6.66 4.13
C ARG A 103 13.76 -6.45 3.31
N ALA A 104 13.76 -5.48 2.39
CA ALA A 104 14.93 -5.17 1.57
C ALA A 104 16.14 -4.74 2.42
N ALA A 105 15.92 -3.98 3.50
CA ALA A 105 16.96 -3.59 4.44
C ALA A 105 17.58 -4.80 5.17
N ARG A 106 16.77 -5.81 5.53
CA ARG A 106 17.26 -7.05 6.17
C ARG A 106 18.02 -7.96 5.20
N GLU A 107 17.54 -8.07 3.97
CA GLU A 107 18.18 -8.90 2.94
C GLU A 107 19.47 -8.27 2.39
N GLY A 108 19.59 -6.93 2.46
CA GLY A 108 20.79 -6.19 2.07
C GLY A 108 21.05 -6.21 0.57
N VAL A 109 22.33 -6.34 0.19
CA VAL A 109 22.77 -6.26 -1.22
C VAL A 109 22.68 -7.61 -1.94
N GLN A 110 22.64 -8.73 -1.22
CA GLN A 110 22.74 -10.09 -1.77
C GLN A 110 21.73 -10.38 -2.91
N PRO A 111 20.43 -10.07 -2.78
CA PRO A 111 19.46 -10.32 -3.85
C PRO A 111 19.75 -9.55 -5.15
N ASN A 112 20.58 -8.49 -5.08
CA ASN A 112 20.88 -7.60 -6.18
C ASN A 112 22.29 -7.80 -6.74
N ALA A 113 23.02 -8.84 -6.30
CA ALA A 113 24.41 -9.06 -6.69
C ALA A 113 24.61 -9.09 -8.22
N GLY A 114 23.70 -9.74 -8.96
CA GLY A 114 23.73 -9.81 -10.42
C GLY A 114 23.43 -8.49 -11.15
N ALA A 115 22.92 -7.48 -10.45
CA ALA A 115 22.52 -6.19 -11.01
C ALA A 115 23.39 -5.01 -10.55
N LEU A 116 24.50 -5.27 -9.83
CA LEU A 116 25.43 -4.22 -9.39
C LEU A 116 26.16 -3.51 -10.53
N ASN A 117 26.06 -4.02 -11.77
CA ASN A 117 26.48 -3.32 -12.97
C ASN A 117 25.57 -2.12 -13.33
N ARG A 118 24.38 -2.02 -12.73
CA ARG A 118 23.45 -0.90 -12.89
C ARG A 118 23.62 0.08 -11.73
N PRO A 119 23.95 1.38 -11.96
CA PRO A 119 24.13 2.37 -10.91
C PRO A 119 23.01 2.44 -9.88
N PHE A 120 21.76 2.32 -10.34
CA PHE A 120 20.58 2.33 -9.48
C PHE A 120 20.60 1.26 -8.38
N PHE A 121 21.15 0.07 -8.64
CA PHE A 121 21.20 -1.02 -7.65
C PHE A 121 22.41 -0.95 -6.71
N ARG A 122 23.30 0.05 -6.86
CA ARG A 122 24.45 0.29 -5.97
C ARG A 122 24.11 1.15 -4.76
N ILE A 123 23.03 1.94 -4.85
CA ILE A 123 22.56 2.78 -3.75
C ILE A 123 21.71 1.97 -2.75
N SER A 124 21.50 2.53 -1.56
CA SER A 124 20.80 1.84 -0.48
C SER A 124 19.34 1.52 -0.82
N PRO A 125 18.73 0.50 -0.20
CA PRO A 125 17.30 0.21 -0.40
C PRO A 125 16.38 1.41 -0.13
N GLU A 126 16.70 2.25 0.88
CA GLU A 126 15.93 3.46 1.19
C GLU A 126 15.98 4.48 0.04
N GLU A 127 17.16 4.71 -0.53
CA GLU A 127 17.33 5.62 -1.67
C GLU A 127 16.64 5.07 -2.94
N ARG A 128 16.71 3.76 -3.19
CA ARG A 128 16.04 3.12 -4.34
C ARG A 128 14.53 3.24 -4.23
N PHE A 129 14.01 2.95 -3.04
CA PHE A 129 12.60 3.13 -2.70
C PHE A 129 12.18 4.57 -2.92
N LEU A 130 12.93 5.52 -2.37
CA LEU A 130 12.65 6.95 -2.46
C LEU A 130 12.54 7.44 -3.90
N LEU A 131 13.53 7.11 -4.73
CA LEU A 131 13.55 7.55 -6.13
C LEU A 131 12.43 6.91 -6.95
N SER A 132 12.17 5.61 -6.76
CA SER A 132 11.05 4.95 -7.45
C SER A 132 9.70 5.54 -7.05
N ALA A 133 9.49 5.77 -5.75
CA ALA A 133 8.25 6.37 -5.25
C ALA A 133 8.04 7.81 -5.74
N LEU A 134 9.10 8.61 -5.89
CA LEU A 134 9.03 9.96 -6.46
C LEU A 134 8.76 9.94 -7.97
N HIS A 135 9.54 9.18 -8.72
CA HIS A 135 9.55 9.25 -10.18
C HIS A 135 8.41 8.45 -10.83
N VAL A 136 8.08 7.29 -10.26
CA VAL A 136 7.03 6.38 -10.77
C VAL A 136 5.75 6.60 -9.98
N GLY A 137 5.83 6.57 -8.65
CA GLY A 137 4.66 6.72 -7.78
C GLY A 137 4.11 8.14 -7.66
N ARG A 138 4.90 9.17 -8.01
CA ARG A 138 4.55 10.59 -7.79
C ARG A 138 4.15 10.89 -6.35
N TRP A 139 4.81 10.24 -5.39
CA TRP A 139 4.52 10.43 -3.98
C TRP A 139 5.07 11.75 -3.46
N SER A 140 4.31 12.41 -2.58
CA SER A 140 4.78 13.62 -1.93
C SER A 140 5.85 13.34 -0.87
N TYR A 141 6.66 14.34 -0.53
CA TYR A 141 7.68 14.19 0.51
C TYR A 141 7.05 13.90 1.88
N VAL A 142 5.85 14.40 2.15
CA VAL A 142 5.12 14.13 3.39
C VAL A 142 4.76 12.64 3.50
N ARG A 143 4.28 12.02 2.41
CA ARG A 143 3.98 10.58 2.39
C ARG A 143 5.25 9.76 2.59
N LEU A 144 6.33 10.12 1.89
CA LEU A 144 7.62 9.45 1.99
C LEU A 144 8.23 9.57 3.39
N ALA A 145 8.10 10.73 4.03
CA ALA A 145 8.53 10.96 5.41
C ALA A 145 7.84 9.99 6.39
N ARG A 146 6.53 9.72 6.20
CA ARG A 146 5.81 8.74 7.03
C ARG A 146 6.32 7.32 6.84
N VAL A 147 6.56 6.89 5.59
CA VAL A 147 7.02 5.52 5.29
C VAL A 147 8.48 5.31 5.72
N LEU A 148 9.35 6.29 5.46
CA LEU A 148 10.77 6.25 5.80
C LEU A 148 11.05 6.57 7.27
N ARG A 149 10.04 7.04 8.02
CA ARG A 149 10.15 7.52 9.41
C ARG A 149 11.22 8.61 9.58
N LYS A 150 11.25 9.55 8.63
CA LYS A 150 12.20 10.68 8.60
C LYS A 150 11.45 12.01 8.52
N LYS A 151 12.15 13.12 8.73
CA LYS A 151 11.56 14.45 8.50
C LYS A 151 11.46 14.77 7.01
N THR A 152 10.48 15.57 6.61
CA THR A 152 10.29 15.99 5.20
C THR A 152 11.56 16.62 4.60
N ASP A 153 12.29 17.45 5.35
CA ASP A 153 13.55 18.04 4.87
C ASP A 153 14.70 17.03 4.75
N GLU A 154 14.67 15.94 5.52
CA GLU A 154 15.61 14.83 5.35
C GLU A 154 15.31 14.02 4.09
N VAL A 155 14.02 13.83 3.78
CA VAL A 155 13.58 13.21 2.52
C VAL A 155 14.04 14.02 1.32
N ALA A 156 13.89 15.35 1.37
CA ALA A 156 14.36 16.24 0.32
C ALA A 156 15.88 16.11 0.09
N ARG A 157 16.67 16.17 1.18
CA ARG A 157 18.14 16.02 1.10
C ARG A 157 18.56 14.66 0.58
N MET A 158 17.91 13.59 1.05
CA MET A 158 18.19 12.22 0.63
C MET A 158 17.83 12.00 -0.84
N ALA A 159 16.72 12.56 -1.33
CA ALA A 159 16.34 12.48 -2.74
C ALA A 159 17.40 13.15 -3.63
N TRP A 160 17.91 14.31 -3.21
CA TRP A 160 18.95 15.01 -3.96
C TRP A 160 20.27 14.25 -3.97
N ALA A 161 20.71 13.79 -2.79
CA ALA A 161 21.91 13.00 -2.64
C ALA A 161 21.86 11.71 -3.48
N ALA A 162 20.73 10.99 -3.45
CA ALA A 162 20.55 9.77 -4.23
C ALA A 162 20.63 10.03 -5.75
N ARG A 163 20.00 11.10 -6.25
CA ARG A 163 20.09 11.50 -7.67
C ARG A 163 21.52 11.81 -8.06
N LEU A 164 22.23 12.60 -7.26
CA LEU A 164 23.63 12.94 -7.51
C LEU A 164 24.52 11.69 -7.47
N HIS A 165 24.31 10.79 -6.52
CA HIS A 165 25.08 9.55 -6.39
C HIS A 165 24.95 8.67 -7.64
N ILE A 166 23.73 8.44 -8.13
CA ILE A 166 23.50 7.60 -9.31
C ILE A 166 24.04 8.29 -10.59
N VAL A 167 23.78 9.58 -10.77
CA VAL A 167 24.24 10.32 -11.96
C VAL A 167 25.77 10.43 -12.01
N SER A 168 26.42 10.50 -10.85
CA SER A 168 27.88 10.56 -10.75
C SER A 168 28.56 9.18 -10.81
N ALA A 169 27.78 8.09 -10.93
CA ALA A 169 28.34 6.75 -10.98
C ALA A 169 29.16 6.51 -12.26
N PRO A 170 30.36 5.93 -12.16
CA PRO A 170 31.23 5.72 -13.31
C PRO A 170 30.60 4.75 -14.32
N GLY A 171 30.72 5.09 -15.62
CA GLY A 171 30.54 4.15 -16.73
C GLY A 171 29.27 4.28 -17.59
N LYS A 172 28.37 5.27 -17.36
CA LYS A 172 27.18 5.43 -18.23
C LYS A 172 26.71 6.85 -18.54
N ALA A 173 27.05 7.86 -17.74
CA ALA A 173 26.57 9.23 -17.97
C ALA A 173 27.68 10.11 -18.59
N PRO A 174 27.32 11.07 -19.47
CA PRO A 174 28.21 12.19 -19.77
C PRO A 174 28.60 12.86 -18.45
N CYS A 175 29.82 13.40 -18.35
CA CYS A 175 30.28 14.10 -17.15
C CYS A 175 29.33 15.28 -16.89
N VAL A 176 28.32 15.09 -16.04
CA VAL A 176 27.35 16.13 -15.71
C VAL A 176 28.05 17.05 -14.73
N PRO A 177 28.25 18.34 -15.06
CA PRO A 177 28.82 19.27 -14.11
C PRO A 177 27.93 19.32 -12.87
N TYR A 178 28.56 19.29 -11.70
CA TYR A 178 27.83 19.36 -10.44
C TYR A 178 26.90 20.58 -10.46
N PRO A 179 25.60 20.41 -10.17
CA PRO A 179 24.64 21.51 -10.18
C PRO A 179 24.95 22.45 -9.02
N THR A 180 25.83 23.42 -9.24
CA THR A 180 26.09 24.50 -8.30
C THR A 180 24.98 25.54 -8.38
N GLY A 181 24.69 26.18 -7.25
CA GLY A 181 23.90 27.41 -7.22
C GLY A 181 24.64 28.55 -7.89
N SER A 182 24.03 29.74 -7.92
CA SER A 182 24.79 30.95 -8.24
C SER A 182 25.40 31.53 -6.97
N ASP A 183 26.71 31.73 -6.97
CA ASP A 183 27.43 32.34 -5.83
C ASP A 183 27.05 33.83 -5.63
N LEU A 184 26.54 34.47 -6.68
CA LEU A 184 26.12 35.86 -6.66
C LEU A 184 24.59 35.95 -6.48
N ARG A 185 24.17 35.99 -5.21
CA ARG A 185 22.77 36.17 -4.80
C ARG A 185 22.31 37.58 -5.16
N GLY A 186 21.40 37.70 -6.14
CA GLY A 186 20.63 38.93 -6.30
C GLY A 186 19.71 39.14 -5.09
N PRO A 187 19.31 40.38 -4.77
CA PRO A 187 18.50 40.68 -3.56
C PRO A 187 17.12 40.00 -3.55
N LYS A 188 16.65 39.50 -4.71
CA LYS A 188 15.37 38.79 -4.87
C LYS A 188 15.53 37.32 -5.27
N CYS A 189 16.76 36.78 -5.29
CA CYS A 189 16.96 35.38 -5.65
C CYS A 189 16.50 34.47 -4.50
N PRO A 190 15.82 33.34 -4.80
CA PRO A 190 15.53 32.34 -3.78
C PRO A 190 16.83 31.82 -3.17
N GLU A 191 16.80 31.52 -1.88
CA GLU A 191 17.93 30.91 -1.19
C GLU A 191 18.25 29.53 -1.79
N TYR A 192 19.51 29.33 -2.16
CA TYR A 192 19.99 28.07 -2.73
C TYR A 192 20.75 27.29 -1.66
N ASP A 193 20.16 26.18 -1.20
CA ASP A 193 20.80 25.16 -0.39
C ASP A 193 21.34 24.03 -1.29
N PRO A 194 22.66 23.80 -1.38
CA PRO A 194 23.23 22.71 -2.18
C PRO A 194 22.77 21.31 -1.75
N LEU A 195 22.36 21.12 -0.49
CA LEU A 195 21.94 19.82 0.04
C LEU A 195 20.46 19.54 -0.27
N ALA A 196 19.62 20.57 -0.40
CA ALA A 196 18.22 20.46 -0.74
C ALA A 196 17.77 21.66 -1.60
N PRO A 197 18.21 21.73 -2.86
CA PRO A 197 18.00 22.93 -3.65
C PRO A 197 16.52 23.09 -3.98
N TRP A 198 16.05 24.34 -3.96
CA TRP A 198 14.67 24.67 -4.32
C TRP A 198 14.31 24.18 -5.74
N THR A 199 15.30 24.08 -6.63
CA THR A 199 15.11 23.55 -7.99
C THR A 199 14.62 22.11 -7.96
N GLN A 200 15.04 21.30 -6.99
CA GLN A 200 14.50 19.96 -6.80
C GLN A 200 13.05 20.01 -6.32
N LYS A 201 12.76 20.77 -5.26
CA LYS A 201 11.37 20.88 -4.74
C LYS A 201 10.42 21.38 -5.84
N PHE A 202 10.89 22.27 -6.71
CA PHE A 202 10.14 22.74 -7.86
C PHE A 202 9.89 21.64 -8.91
N LEU A 203 10.89 20.82 -9.22
CA LEU A 203 10.78 19.69 -10.18
C LEU A 203 9.95 18.52 -9.63
N ASP A 204 10.01 18.27 -8.33
CA ASP A 204 9.21 17.26 -7.62
C ASP A 204 7.79 17.76 -7.30
N GLU A 205 7.44 18.98 -7.70
CA GLU A 205 6.14 19.62 -7.44
C GLU A 205 5.81 19.86 -5.95
N GLU A 206 6.81 19.86 -5.07
CA GLU A 206 6.69 20.03 -3.61
C GLU A 206 6.68 21.49 -3.13
N THR A 207 6.67 22.44 -4.06
CA THR A 207 6.52 23.88 -3.75
C THR A 207 5.06 24.25 -3.52
N THR A 208 4.79 25.14 -2.58
CA THR A 208 3.46 25.75 -2.43
C THR A 208 3.05 26.52 -3.70
N SER A 209 1.74 26.76 -3.88
CA SER A 209 1.24 27.52 -5.04
C SER A 209 1.87 28.92 -5.14
N ALA A 210 2.00 29.63 -4.02
CA ALA A 210 2.63 30.95 -3.97
C ALA A 210 4.12 30.92 -4.34
N GLU A 211 4.88 29.96 -3.78
CA GLU A 211 6.29 29.76 -4.13
C GLU A 211 6.45 29.40 -5.61
N ARG A 212 5.58 28.54 -6.16
CA ARG A 212 5.62 28.14 -7.56
C ARG A 212 5.45 29.34 -8.48
N ILE A 213 4.47 30.21 -8.23
CA ILE A 213 4.24 31.44 -8.99
C ILE A 213 5.45 32.37 -8.88
N PHE A 214 5.97 32.57 -7.68
CA PHE A 214 7.18 33.37 -7.45
C PHE A 214 8.36 32.84 -8.26
N LEU A 215 8.65 31.54 -8.17
CA LEU A 215 9.75 30.89 -8.86
C LEU A 215 9.60 30.98 -10.38
N GLN A 216 8.40 30.73 -10.91
CA GLN A 216 8.12 30.84 -12.34
C GLN A 216 8.41 32.26 -12.85
N ASN A 217 7.87 33.29 -12.18
CA ASN A 217 8.12 34.69 -12.53
C ASN A 217 9.61 35.07 -12.39
N HIS A 218 10.28 34.56 -11.35
CA HIS A 218 11.69 34.83 -11.11
C HIS A 218 12.60 34.19 -12.18
N ILE A 219 12.37 32.92 -12.54
CA ILE A 219 13.15 32.20 -13.55
C ILE A 219 13.01 32.83 -14.95
N MET A 220 11.88 33.48 -15.22
CA MET A 220 11.69 34.26 -16.46
C MET A 220 12.56 35.52 -16.52
N SER A 221 12.98 36.08 -15.38
CA SER A 221 13.76 37.32 -15.31
C SER A 221 15.21 37.15 -14.84
N CYS A 222 15.55 36.03 -14.21
CA CYS A 222 16.88 35.76 -13.68
C CYS A 222 17.57 34.59 -14.41
N ASP A 223 18.48 34.90 -15.33
CA ASP A 223 19.21 33.89 -16.12
C ASP A 223 20.01 32.91 -15.25
N ARG A 224 20.55 33.36 -14.12
CA ARG A 224 21.32 32.51 -13.20
C ARG A 224 20.45 31.43 -12.55
N CYS A 225 19.27 31.80 -12.06
CA CYS A 225 18.30 30.85 -11.51
C CYS A 225 17.76 29.91 -12.60
N ARG A 226 17.60 30.41 -13.83
CA ARG A 226 17.24 29.59 -15.00
C ARG A 226 18.32 28.55 -15.32
N GLN A 227 19.59 28.95 -15.34
CA GLN A 227 20.72 28.04 -15.55
C GLN A 227 20.84 27.01 -14.42
N ALA A 228 20.68 27.42 -13.16
CA ALA A 228 20.66 26.49 -12.02
C ALA A 228 19.54 25.45 -12.17
N LEU A 229 18.32 25.87 -12.52
CA LEU A 229 17.22 24.95 -12.79
C LEU A 229 17.53 24.03 -13.98
N SER A 230 18.12 24.53 -15.07
CA SER A 230 18.51 23.72 -16.22
C SER A 230 19.52 22.63 -15.85
N ARG A 231 20.54 22.96 -15.03
CA ARG A 231 21.50 21.97 -14.50
C ARG A 231 20.82 20.92 -13.63
N SER A 232 19.97 21.34 -12.69
CA SER A 232 19.21 20.41 -11.84
C SER A 232 18.24 19.54 -12.65
N ARG A 233 17.64 20.07 -13.72
CA ARG A 233 16.75 19.35 -14.63
C ARG A 233 17.49 18.22 -15.36
N ASN A 234 18.73 18.45 -15.78
CA ASN A 234 19.57 17.40 -16.38
C ASN A 234 19.83 16.26 -15.40
N VAL A 235 20.25 16.58 -14.16
CA VAL A 235 20.45 15.57 -13.11
C VAL A 235 19.15 14.81 -12.82
N TYR A 236 18.03 15.53 -12.71
CA TYR A 236 16.72 14.96 -12.43
C TYR A 236 16.31 13.92 -13.49
N TYR A 237 16.36 14.26 -14.78
CA TYR A 237 15.93 13.34 -15.83
C TYR A 237 16.91 12.21 -16.08
N LEU A 238 18.21 12.43 -15.89
CA LEU A 238 19.19 11.35 -15.94
C LEU A 238 18.97 10.34 -14.82
N ALA A 239 18.70 10.81 -13.59
CA ALA A 239 18.36 9.93 -12.48
C ALA A 239 17.04 9.18 -12.72
N ASP A 240 16.01 9.86 -13.22
CA ASP A 240 14.71 9.27 -13.57
C ASP A 240 14.86 8.16 -14.62
N ALA A 241 15.66 8.40 -15.67
CA ALA A 241 15.93 7.42 -16.72
C ALA A 241 16.69 6.17 -16.22
N MET A 242 17.35 6.24 -15.05
CA MET A 242 18.01 5.10 -14.44
C MET A 242 17.11 4.30 -13.49
N VAL A 243 15.91 4.79 -13.16
CA VAL A 243 14.93 4.05 -12.35
C VAL A 243 14.37 2.90 -13.20
N PRO A 244 14.41 1.64 -12.73
CA PRO A 244 13.87 0.50 -13.45
C PRO A 244 12.38 0.66 -13.72
N ARG A 245 11.98 0.50 -14.99
CA ARG A 245 10.58 0.46 -15.41
C ARG A 245 10.38 -0.84 -16.22
N PRO A 246 9.46 -1.71 -15.83
CA PRO A 246 9.11 -2.89 -16.62
C PRO A 246 8.43 -2.43 -17.91
N ALA A 247 8.48 -3.27 -18.95
CA ALA A 247 7.67 -3.05 -20.13
C ALA A 247 6.18 -2.97 -19.75
N GLU A 248 5.40 -2.15 -20.44
CA GLU A 248 3.99 -1.94 -20.12
C GLU A 248 3.18 -3.25 -20.12
N SER A 249 3.47 -4.14 -21.08
CA SER A 249 2.86 -5.48 -21.16
C SER A 249 3.15 -6.34 -19.94
N GLU A 250 4.40 -6.34 -19.45
CA GLU A 250 4.80 -7.06 -18.24
C GLU A 250 4.19 -6.45 -16.98
N SER A 251 4.08 -5.12 -16.93
CA SER A 251 3.46 -4.42 -15.80
C SER A 251 1.98 -4.81 -15.69
N ASN A 252 1.24 -4.78 -16.80
CA ASN A 252 -0.17 -5.13 -16.84
C ASN A 252 -0.44 -6.58 -16.40
N GLU A 253 0.39 -7.53 -16.83
CA GLU A 253 0.24 -8.93 -16.40
C GLU A 253 0.57 -9.12 -14.91
N ARG A 254 1.58 -8.42 -14.39
CA ARG A 254 1.87 -8.43 -12.94
C ARG A 254 0.73 -7.82 -12.14
N ILE A 255 0.21 -6.66 -12.53
CA ILE A 255 -0.92 -6.01 -11.87
C ILE A 255 -2.12 -6.95 -11.84
N ARG A 256 -2.45 -7.58 -12.97
CA ARG A 256 -3.56 -8.55 -13.03
C ARG A 256 -3.37 -9.73 -12.08
N ARG A 257 -2.14 -10.23 -11.93
CA ARG A 257 -1.81 -11.29 -10.95
C ARG A 257 -1.97 -10.80 -9.51
N LEU A 258 -1.51 -9.59 -9.20
CA LEU A 258 -1.71 -8.96 -7.88
C LEU A 258 -3.20 -8.75 -7.58
N GLU A 259 -3.98 -8.24 -8.54
CA GLU A 259 -5.43 -8.05 -8.43
C GLU A 259 -6.16 -9.36 -8.18
N ASN A 260 -5.84 -10.41 -8.94
CA ASN A 260 -6.43 -11.74 -8.76
C ASN A 260 -6.15 -12.29 -7.35
N ILE A 261 -4.94 -12.09 -6.82
CA ILE A 261 -4.60 -12.55 -5.48
C ILE A 261 -5.26 -11.68 -4.42
N ALA A 262 -5.24 -10.36 -4.56
CA ALA A 262 -5.93 -9.43 -3.68
C ALA A 262 -7.43 -9.75 -3.61
N ALA A 263 -8.07 -10.06 -4.74
CA ALA A 263 -9.46 -10.48 -4.82
C ALA A 263 -9.72 -11.81 -4.09
N ARG A 264 -8.87 -12.84 -4.32
CA ARG A 264 -8.97 -14.12 -3.60
C ARG A 264 -8.80 -13.94 -2.08
N MET A 265 -7.88 -13.07 -1.67
CA MET A 265 -7.63 -12.76 -0.27
C MET A 265 -8.76 -11.93 0.34
N ALA A 266 -9.38 -11.01 -0.40
CA ALA A 266 -10.55 -10.26 0.04
C ALA A 266 -11.76 -11.19 0.27
N VAL A 267 -11.92 -12.23 -0.54
CA VAL A 267 -12.94 -13.27 -0.32
C VAL A 267 -12.62 -14.11 0.93
N ALA A 268 -11.35 -14.41 1.18
CA ALA A 268 -10.91 -15.13 2.37
C ALA A 268 -10.91 -14.27 3.65
N TYR A 269 -10.76 -12.94 3.50
CA TYR A 269 -10.76 -11.99 4.60
C TYR A 269 -12.18 -11.74 5.08
N ILE A 270 -12.64 -12.59 5.99
CA ILE A 270 -13.81 -12.30 6.79
C ILE A 270 -13.33 -11.45 7.98
N PRO A 271 -13.77 -10.17 8.11
CA PRO A 271 -13.23 -9.26 9.11
C PRO A 271 -13.28 -9.88 10.51
N ARG A 272 -12.20 -9.71 11.28
CA ARG A 272 -12.04 -10.18 12.68
C ARG A 272 -13.11 -9.65 13.66
N ARG A 273 -14.02 -8.79 13.21
CA ARG A 273 -15.32 -8.53 13.84
C ARG A 273 -16.42 -9.39 13.19
N GLN A 274 -16.21 -10.69 13.08
CA GLN A 274 -17.37 -11.55 13.04
C GLN A 274 -17.99 -11.46 14.43
N GLY A 275 -19.16 -10.83 14.56
CA GLY A 275 -19.96 -11.01 15.76
C GLY A 275 -20.09 -12.52 16.01
N PHE A 276 -20.12 -12.95 17.27
CA PHE A 276 -20.23 -14.35 17.68
C PHE A 276 -21.19 -15.16 16.78
N ALA A 277 -22.33 -14.56 16.42
CA ALA A 277 -23.32 -15.13 15.50
C ALA A 277 -22.76 -15.59 14.14
N ARG A 278 -21.86 -14.84 13.52
CA ARG A 278 -21.29 -15.20 12.20
C ARG A 278 -20.19 -16.25 12.33
N SER A 279 -19.45 -16.25 13.44
CA SER A 279 -18.50 -17.34 13.75
C SER A 279 -19.22 -18.64 14.06
N VAL A 280 -20.35 -18.58 14.78
CA VAL A 280 -21.25 -19.73 14.96
C VAL A 280 -21.83 -20.17 13.62
N ALA A 281 -22.27 -19.25 12.76
CA ALA A 281 -22.79 -19.61 11.44
C ALA A 281 -21.74 -20.32 10.55
N VAL A 282 -20.49 -19.81 10.52
CA VAL A 282 -19.39 -20.46 9.80
C VAL A 282 -19.05 -21.81 10.44
N PHE A 283 -19.00 -21.90 11.76
CA PHE A 283 -18.74 -23.14 12.49
C PHE A 283 -19.81 -24.20 12.19
N VAL A 284 -21.10 -23.84 12.29
CA VAL A 284 -22.26 -24.71 11.99
C VAL A 284 -22.36 -25.04 10.48
N SER A 285 -21.76 -24.23 9.60
CA SER A 285 -21.70 -24.52 8.16
C SER A 285 -20.68 -25.59 7.79
N ARG A 286 -19.75 -25.95 8.69
CA ARG A 286 -18.77 -27.00 8.39
C ARG A 286 -19.44 -28.38 8.40
N ARG A 287 -19.12 -29.21 7.41
CA ARG A 287 -19.75 -30.53 7.19
C ARG A 287 -19.59 -31.47 8.38
N ASP A 288 -18.40 -31.50 8.99
CA ASP A 288 -18.08 -32.25 10.20
C ASP A 288 -18.95 -31.84 11.39
N VAL A 289 -19.15 -30.54 11.58
CA VAL A 289 -20.02 -30.00 12.64
C VAL A 289 -21.50 -30.31 12.37
N GLN A 290 -21.94 -30.26 11.12
CA GLN A 290 -23.31 -30.64 10.74
C GLN A 290 -23.62 -32.10 11.07
N TRP A 291 -22.68 -33.01 10.78
CA TRP A 291 -22.83 -34.43 11.13
C TRP A 291 -22.93 -34.64 12.64
N LEU A 292 -22.10 -33.93 13.42
CA LEU A 292 -22.16 -33.98 14.88
C LEU A 292 -23.51 -33.48 15.42
N ILE A 293 -23.99 -32.34 14.92
CA ILE A 293 -25.29 -31.77 15.31
C ILE A 293 -26.43 -32.75 14.97
N ALA A 294 -26.39 -33.36 13.78
CA ALA A 294 -27.38 -34.36 13.37
C ALA A 294 -27.36 -35.60 14.27
N ALA A 295 -26.17 -36.11 14.62
CA ALA A 295 -26.00 -37.25 15.52
C ALA A 295 -26.56 -36.95 16.93
N ILE A 296 -26.29 -35.76 17.47
CA ILE A 296 -26.85 -35.31 18.74
C ILE A 296 -28.38 -35.27 18.68
N PHE A 297 -28.95 -34.74 17.60
CA PHE A 297 -30.40 -34.70 17.40
C PHE A 297 -31.04 -36.10 17.38
N VAL A 298 -30.43 -37.04 16.64
CA VAL A 298 -30.90 -38.44 16.59
C VAL A 298 -30.83 -39.09 17.97
N PHE A 299 -29.74 -38.86 18.72
CA PHE A 299 -29.57 -39.40 20.06
C PHE A 299 -30.66 -38.92 21.02
N PHE A 300 -30.98 -37.62 21.02
CA PHE A 300 -32.06 -37.08 21.86
C PHE A 300 -33.44 -37.59 21.42
N ALA A 301 -33.71 -37.73 20.13
CA ALA A 301 -34.97 -38.27 19.64
C ALA A 301 -35.21 -39.71 20.11
N VAL A 302 -34.16 -40.55 20.10
CA VAL A 302 -34.23 -41.93 20.59
C VAL A 302 -34.44 -41.97 22.11
N LEU A 303 -33.81 -41.08 22.87
CA LEU A 303 -34.00 -40.98 24.31
C LEU A 303 -35.42 -40.57 24.69
N SER A 304 -36.05 -39.67 23.93
CA SER A 304 -37.44 -39.21 24.20
C SER A 304 -38.53 -40.23 23.87
N LEU A 305 -38.20 -41.30 23.14
CA LEU A 305 -39.12 -42.40 22.80
C LEU A 305 -39.17 -43.49 23.87
N LYS A 306 -38.33 -43.41 24.90
CA LYS A 306 -38.33 -44.30 26.07
C LYS A 306 -38.97 -43.61 27.26
#